data_AF-A0A183D265-F1
#
_entry.id   AF-A0A183D265-F1
#
_cell.length_a   1.000
_cell.length_b   1.000
_cell.length_c   1.000
_cell.angle_alpha   90.00
_cell.angle_beta   90.00
_cell.angle_gamma   90.00
#
_symmetry.space_group_name_H-M   'P 1'
#
loop_
_entity.id
_entity.type
_entity.pdbx_description
1 polymer ?
#
loop_
_entity_poly.entity_id
_entity_poly.type
_entity_poly.pdbx_seq_one_letter_code
_entity_poly.pdbx_strand_id
1 'polypeptide(L)' 'MSIAKPELDYTVPPFACAPSADDHYGVEVIKNGALIDRIDFERRKATTFLLIGRLQSCDIQLEHPSISRYTIFLT' A
#
# COMPACT_ATOMS: atom_id res chain seq x y z
N MET A 1 -24.68 3.60 14.23
CA MET A 1 -24.23 2.23 13.91
C MET A 1 -22.75 2.31 13.57
N SER A 2 -21.86 1.86 14.47
CA SER A 2 -20.42 1.78 14.17
C SER A 2 -20.21 0.66 13.16
N ILE A 3 -19.90 1.02 11.91
CA ILE A 3 -19.40 0.07 10.93
C ILE A 3 -18.00 -0.32 11.42
N ALA A 4 -17.87 -1.52 11.99
CA ALA A 4 -16.57 -2.04 12.39
C ALA A 4 -15.66 -2.03 11.16
N LYS A 5 -14.49 -1.40 11.29
CA LYS A 5 -13.48 -1.40 10.24
C LYS A 5 -13.09 -2.86 9.97
N PRO A 6 -13.11 -3.34 8.71
CA PRO A 6 -12.75 -4.71 8.42
C PRO A 6 -11.30 -4.94 8.85
N GLU A 7 -11.06 -5.96 9.67
CA GLU A 7 -9.71 -6.35 10.09
C GLU A 7 -8.94 -6.90 8.89
N LEU A 8 -7.64 -6.60 8.85
CA LEU A 8 -6.74 -7.12 7.81
C LEU A 8 -6.29 -8.52 8.23
N ASP A 9 -6.89 -9.54 7.62
CA ASP A 9 -6.49 -10.93 7.80
C ASP A 9 -5.40 -11.31 6.79
N TYR A 10 -4.18 -10.81 7.01
CA TYR A 10 -3.02 -11.11 6.19
C TYR A 10 -1.84 -11.54 7.05
N THR A 11 -1.28 -12.70 6.74
CA THR A 11 -0.03 -13.18 7.33
C THR A 11 1.10 -12.97 6.34
N VAL A 12 2.13 -12.26 6.79
CA VAL A 12 3.34 -12.04 6.00
C VAL A 12 4.02 -13.38 5.72
N PRO A 13 4.34 -13.72 4.46
CA PRO A 13 5.04 -14.97 4.16
C PRO A 13 6.49 -14.93 4.65
N PRO A 14 7.10 -16.08 4.95
CA PRO A 14 8.45 -16.16 5.52
C PRO A 14 9.57 -15.68 4.58
N PHE A 15 9.29 -15.58 3.27
CA PHE A 15 10.23 -15.08 2.26
C PHE A 15 10.08 -13.58 1.99
N ALA A 16 9.16 -12.89 2.68
CA ALA A 16 9.01 -11.45 2.56
C ALA A 16 10.27 -10.76 3.09
N CYS A 17 10.81 -9.83 2.31
CA CYS A 17 12.04 -9.14 2.66
C CYS A 17 11.83 -7.63 2.54
N ALA A 18 12.40 -6.87 3.47
CA ALA A 18 12.42 -5.43 3.32
C ALA A 18 13.50 -5.06 2.29
N PRO A 19 13.19 -4.30 1.23
CA PRO A 19 14.21 -3.76 0.35
C PRO A 19 15.19 -2.87 1.11
N SER A 20 16.43 -2.75 0.62
CA SER A 20 17.44 -1.89 1.23
C SER A 20 16.98 -0.43 1.22
N ALA A 21 17.25 0.30 2.31
CA ALA A 21 16.96 1.73 2.39
C ALA A 21 17.78 2.53 1.35
N ASP A 22 19.00 2.06 1.05
CA ASP A 22 19.92 2.72 0.11
C ASP A 22 19.40 2.71 -1.34
N ASP A 23 18.47 1.81 -1.66
CA ASP A 23 17.92 1.68 -3.02
C ASP A 23 16.75 2.65 -3.30
N HIS A 24 16.28 3.38 -2.28
CA HIS A 24 15.21 4.40 -2.39
C HIS A 24 13.98 3.94 -3.18
N TYR A 25 13.51 2.72 -2.94
CA TYR A 25 12.31 2.19 -3.57
C TYR A 25 11.07 3.02 -3.21
N GLY A 26 10.16 3.13 -4.19
CA GLY A 26 8.91 3.87 -4.05
C GLY A 26 7.90 3.46 -5.10
N VAL A 27 6.64 3.84 -4.90
CA VAL A 27 5.58 3.74 -5.91
C VAL A 27 5.28 5.12 -6.46
N GLU A 28 5.22 5.23 -7.78
CA GLU A 28 4.78 6.43 -8.48
C GLU A 28 3.32 6.30 -8.89
N VAL A 29 2.51 7.30 -8.54
CA VAL A 29 1.12 7.38 -8.97
C VAL A 29 1.08 8.23 -10.23
N ILE A 30 0.70 7.60 -11.33
CA ILE A 30 0.60 8.25 -12.64
C ILE A 30 -0.87 8.27 -13.06
N LYS A 31 -1.38 9.43 -13.45
CA LYS A 31 -2.73 9.60 -13.99
C LYS A 31 -2.67 10.43 -15.25
N ASN A 32 -3.29 9.93 -16.31
CA ASN A 32 -3.31 10.58 -17.62
C ASN A 32 -1.91 10.92 -18.15
N GLY A 33 -0.91 10.09 -17.84
CA GLY A 33 0.49 10.31 -18.23
C GLY A 33 1.25 11.34 -17.40
N ALA A 34 0.64 11.92 -16.37
CA ALA A 34 1.30 12.82 -15.43
C ALA A 34 1.60 12.11 -14.10
N LEU A 35 2.82 12.29 -13.59
CA LEU A 35 3.17 11.93 -12.22
C LEU A 35 2.41 12.86 -11.26
N ILE A 36 1.55 12.29 -10.44
CA ILE A 36 0.72 13.04 -9.48
C ILE A 36 1.10 12.79 -8.03
N ASP A 37 1.77 11.69 -7.72
CA ASP A 37 2.29 11.44 -6.38
C ASP A 37 3.46 10.44 -6.39
N ARG A 38 4.28 10.45 -5.35
CA ARG A 38 5.35 9.48 -5.11
C ARG A 38 5.33 9.05 -3.64
N ILE A 39 5.27 7.75 -3.43
CA ILE A 39 5.15 7.14 -2.11
C ILE A 39 6.40 6.32 -1.85
N ASP A 40 7.30 6.88 -1.06
CA ASP A 40 8.56 6.23 -0.72
C ASP A 40 8.35 5.10 0.30
N PHE A 41 9.10 4.02 0.13
CA PHE A 41 9.03 2.83 0.97
C PHE A 41 9.62 3.05 2.38
N GLU A 42 10.14 4.24 2.67
CA GLU A 42 10.50 4.63 4.03
C GLU A 42 9.28 5.10 4.84
N ARG A 43 8.19 5.47 4.17
CA ARG A 43 7.00 6.08 4.80
C ARG A 43 5.85 5.09 5.03
N ARG A 44 6.01 3.82 4.62
CA ARG A 44 5.02 2.74 4.74
C ARG A 44 4.92 2.23 6.17
N LYS A 45 3.71 1.77 6.55
CA LYS A 45 3.41 1.27 7.90
C LYS A 45 4.01 -0.10 8.18
N ALA A 46 4.22 -0.90 7.14
CA ALA A 46 4.84 -2.21 7.22
C ALA A 46 6.10 -2.26 6.33
N THR A 47 7.15 -2.95 6.77
CA THR A 47 8.45 -2.95 6.10
C THR A 47 8.54 -3.89 4.89
N THR A 48 7.65 -4.87 4.80
CA THR A 48 7.72 -5.97 3.81
C THR A 48 6.53 -6.02 2.84
N PHE A 49 5.52 -5.19 3.05
CA PHE A 49 4.36 -5.11 2.15
C PHE A 49 3.75 -3.71 2.18
N LEU A 50 2.97 -3.41 1.15
CA LEU A 50 2.17 -2.20 1.03
C LEU A 50 0.70 -2.56 0.99
N LEU A 51 -0.10 -1.85 1.79
CA LEU A 51 -1.54 -1.93 1.74
C LEU A 51 -2.08 -0.85 0.81
N ILE A 52 -2.73 -1.26 -0.28
CA ILE A 52 -3.34 -0.38 -1.27
C ILE A 52 -4.85 -0.59 -1.21
N GLY A 53 -5.64 0.47 -1.15
CA GLY A 53 -7.10 0.30 -1.09
C GLY A 53 -7.87 1.59 -0.90
N ARG A 54 -9.17 1.45 -0.64
CA ARG A 54 -10.08 2.61 -0.49
C ARG A 54 -10.15 3.17 0.94
N LEU A 55 -9.60 2.44 1.91
CA LEU A 55 -9.67 2.81 3.33
C LEU A 55 -8.48 3.70 3.70
N GLN A 56 -8.71 4.71 4.53
CA GLN A 56 -7.67 5.61 5.09
C GLN A 56 -6.56 4.86 5.86
N SER A 57 -6.80 3.60 6.22
CA SER A 57 -5.79 2.76 6.85
C SER A 57 -4.75 2.18 5.90
N CYS A 58 -5.00 2.21 4.60
CA CYS A 58 -4.04 1.78 3.59
C CYS A 58 -2.82 2.72 3.57
N ASP A 59 -1.68 2.22 3.09
CA ASP A 59 -0.50 3.03 2.79
C ASP A 59 -0.75 3.89 1.55
N ILE A 60 -1.47 3.32 0.57
CA ILE A 60 -1.88 4.02 -0.64
C ILE A 60 -3.40 4.00 -0.73
N GLN A 61 -4.02 5.18 -0.63
CA GLN A 61 -5.47 5.34 -0.80
C GLN A 61 -5.78 5.60 -2.28
N LEU A 62 -6.63 4.77 -2.88
CA LEU A 62 -7.13 4.94 -4.24
C LEU A 62 -8.65 5.01 -4.22
N GLU A 63 -9.24 6.00 -4.88
CA GLU A 63 -10.70 6.23 -4.87
C GLU A 63 -11.44 5.55 -6.02
N HIS A 64 -10.79 4.64 -6.74
CA HIS A 64 -11.41 4.03 -7.91
C HIS A 64 -12.42 2.93 -7.52
N PRO A 65 -13.65 2.90 -8.09
CA PRO A 65 -14.69 1.94 -7.72
C PRO A 65 -14.34 0.47 -7.91
N SER A 66 -13.43 0.15 -8.85
CA SER A 66 -13.00 -1.22 -9.13
C SER A 66 -11.93 -1.74 -8.16
N ILE A 67 -11.44 -0.91 -7.24
CA ILE A 67 -10.37 -1.30 -6.31
C ILE A 67 -10.97 -1.93 -5.05
N SER A 68 -10.39 -3.07 -4.67
CA SER A 68 -10.75 -3.81 -3.47
C SER A 68 -10.60 -2.97 -2.20
N ARG A 69 -11.25 -3.38 -1.11
CA ARG A 69 -11.08 -2.71 0.21
C ARG A 69 -9.62 -2.75 0.67
N TYR A 70 -8.97 -3.90 0.44
CA TYR A 70 -7.55 -4.14 0.66
C TYR A 70 -6.98 -4.89 -0.54
N THR A 71 -5.87 -4.40 -1.07
CA THR A 71 -5.02 -5.02 -2.07
C THR A 71 -3.61 -5.00 -1.52
N ILE A 72 -2.94 -6.15 -1.50
CA ILE A 72 -1.65 -6.30 -0.85
C ILE A 72 -0.60 -6.45 -1.94
N PHE A 73 0.43 -5.63 -1.85
CA PHE A 73 1.62 -5.74 -2.67
C PHE A 73 2.78 -6.15 -1.79
N LEU A 74 3.40 -7.28 -2.09
CA LEU A 74 4.56 -7.79 -1.37
C LEU A 74 5.83 -7.25 -2.02
N THR A 75 6.79 -6.83 -1.21
CA THR A 75 8.14 -6.46 -1.68
C THR A 75 9.15 -7.57 -1.42
#